data_AF-A0A4Y7LFB1-F1
#
_entry.id   AF-A0A4Y7LFB1-F1
#
_cell.length_a   1.000
_cell.length_b   1.000
_cell.length_c   1.000
_cell.angle_alpha   90.00
_cell.angle_beta   90.00
_cell.angle_gamma   90.00
#
_symmetry.space_group_name_H-M   'P 1'
#
loop_
_entity.id
_entity.type
_entity.pdbx_description
1 polymer ?
#
loop_
_entity_poly.entity_id
_entity_poly.type
_entity_poly.pdbx_seq_one_letter_code
_entity_poly.pdbx_strand_id
1 'polypeptide(L)'
;MSAKENPAVGSGVAVAAGLLLLRGPRRFLFRNTLGRFRSEEALYVKAEKNVKELNLSVDIMKRESAKLLERSALAEKDMKRGRNELVNAGSDIQRLAKSVYKIESQATDLMDGLRQIPGREALKLRAEVGTMAALIQQQRSALDKKILKISELGVSVWTICKVRSLTI
;
A
#
# COMPACT_ATOMS: atom_id res chain seq x y z
N MET A 1 34.03 54.31 -52.78
CA MET A 1 35.07 53.27 -52.95
C MET A 1 34.45 52.11 -53.72
N SER A 2 35.00 51.85 -54.90
CA SER A 2 34.43 50.98 -55.92
C SER A 2 34.83 49.53 -55.66
N ALA A 3 33.89 48.59 -55.73
CA ALA A 3 34.11 47.16 -55.43
C ALA A 3 35.04 46.43 -56.42
N LYS A 4 35.71 47.16 -57.33
CA LYS A 4 36.56 46.63 -58.40
C LYS A 4 38.03 46.44 -58.03
N GLU A 5 38.51 46.99 -56.92
CA GLU A 5 39.95 46.93 -56.57
C GLU A 5 40.32 45.74 -55.68
N ASN A 6 39.34 45.10 -55.02
CA ASN A 6 39.55 43.86 -54.27
C ASN A 6 38.27 43.02 -54.26
N PRO A 7 38.01 42.21 -55.32
CA PRO A 7 36.81 41.38 -55.41
C PRO A 7 36.70 40.36 -54.25
N ALA A 8 37.83 39.97 -53.67
CA ALA A 8 37.89 39.12 -52.47
C ALA A 8 37.36 39.80 -51.21
N VAL A 9 37.61 41.11 -51.04
CA VAL A 9 37.14 41.87 -49.87
C VAL A 9 35.66 42.21 -50.01
N GLY A 10 35.22 42.60 -51.21
CA GLY A 10 33.79 42.88 -51.48
C GLY A 10 32.89 41.66 -51.32
N SER A 11 33.34 40.49 -51.82
CA SER A 11 32.61 39.23 -51.64
C SER A 11 32.61 38.76 -50.18
N GLY A 12 33.72 38.90 -49.46
CA GLY A 12 33.78 38.60 -48.02
C GLY A 12 32.84 39.44 -47.17
N VAL A 13 32.76 40.75 -47.44
CA VAL A 13 31.85 41.67 -46.72
C VAL A 13 30.38 41.36 -47.04
N ALA A 14 30.06 41.04 -48.30
CA ALA A 14 28.70 40.66 -48.69
C ALA A 14 28.27 39.33 -48.05
N VAL A 15 29.17 38.33 -47.96
CA VAL A 15 28.89 37.05 -47.30
C VAL A 15 28.73 37.23 -45.79
N ALA A 16 29.58 38.04 -45.14
CA ALA A 16 29.47 38.33 -43.72
C ALA A 16 28.17 39.09 -43.37
N ALA A 17 27.80 40.08 -44.19
CA ALA A 17 26.53 40.79 -44.05
C ALA A 17 25.33 39.85 -44.30
N GLY A 18 25.41 38.97 -45.29
CA GLY A 18 24.41 37.93 -45.56
C GLY A 18 24.24 36.96 -44.39
N LEU A 19 25.34 36.50 -43.78
CA LEU A 19 25.31 35.66 -42.58
C LEU A 19 24.64 36.37 -41.41
N LEU A 20 24.93 37.66 -41.21
CA LEU A 20 24.30 38.46 -40.17
C LEU A 20 22.83 38.74 -40.43
N LEU A 21 22.33 38.68 -41.68
CA LEU A 21 20.91 38.85 -42.00
C LEU A 21 20.10 37.55 -41.81
N LEU A 22 20.75 36.39 -41.92
CA LEU A 22 20.13 35.08 -41.71
C LEU A 22 19.70 34.89 -40.25
N ARG A 23 18.53 34.28 -40.05
CA ARG A 23 17.88 34.13 -38.72
C ARG A 23 18.64 33.19 -37.78
N GLY A 24 19.40 32.24 -38.32
CA GLY A 24 20.21 31.28 -37.57
C GLY A 24 21.46 31.88 -36.93
N PRO A 25 22.38 32.49 -37.71
CA PRO A 25 23.61 33.08 -37.18
C PRO A 25 23.36 34.20 -36.18
N ARG A 26 22.31 35.03 -36.39
CA ARG A 26 21.84 36.00 -35.39
C ARG A 26 21.58 35.34 -34.04
N ARG A 27 20.80 34.26 -34.01
CA ARG A 27 20.44 33.55 -32.76
C ARG A 27 21.67 32.91 -32.11
N PHE A 28 22.59 32.40 -32.91
CA PHE A 28 23.86 31.84 -32.44
C PHE A 28 24.77 32.91 -31.82
N LEU A 29 24.96 34.05 -32.51
CA LEU A 29 25.74 35.18 -31.99
C LEU A 29 25.09 35.75 -30.75
N PHE A 30 23.79 36.03 -30.74
CA PHE A 30 23.09 36.52 -29.55
C PHE A 30 23.20 35.55 -28.37
N ARG A 31 23.19 34.23 -28.61
CA ARG A 31 23.34 33.24 -27.53
C ARG A 31 24.77 33.16 -26.99
N ASN A 32 25.78 33.44 -27.82
CA ASN A 32 27.19 33.31 -27.47
C ASN A 32 27.82 34.64 -26.99
N THR A 33 27.34 35.79 -27.47
CA THR A 33 27.90 37.12 -27.17
C THR A 33 27.14 37.84 -26.06
N LEU A 34 25.80 37.84 -26.06
CA LEU A 34 25.02 38.46 -24.96
C LEU A 34 25.11 37.67 -23.65
N GLY A 35 25.48 36.39 -23.70
CA GLY A 35 25.78 35.61 -22.50
C GLY A 35 26.96 36.17 -21.71
N ARG A 36 27.91 36.83 -22.41
CA ARG A 36 29.12 37.46 -21.85
C ARG A 36 28.88 38.87 -21.33
N PHE A 37 27.83 39.56 -21.80
CA PHE A 37 27.42 40.90 -21.37
C PHE A 37 26.31 40.89 -20.30
N ARG A 38 25.91 39.73 -19.78
CA ARG A 38 25.11 39.71 -18.56
C ARG A 38 26.01 40.22 -17.43
N SER A 39 25.66 41.37 -16.86
CA SER A 39 26.35 41.88 -15.69
C SER A 39 26.39 40.80 -14.61
N GLU A 40 27.51 40.69 -13.90
CA GLU A 40 27.66 39.76 -12.77
C GLU A 40 26.52 39.95 -11.77
N GLU A 41 26.05 41.19 -11.61
CA GLU A 41 24.89 41.57 -10.82
C GLU A 41 23.59 40.90 -11.29
N ALA A 42 23.32 40.81 -12.60
CA ALA A 42 22.11 40.16 -13.12
C ALA A 42 22.15 38.63 -12.95
N LEU A 43 23.33 38.03 -12.99
CA LEU A 43 23.52 36.61 -12.67
C LEU A 43 23.37 36.34 -11.18
N TYR A 44 23.89 37.23 -10.34
CA TYR A 44 23.77 37.14 -8.88
C TYR A 44 22.31 37.31 -8.43
N VAL A 45 21.60 38.32 -8.92
CA VAL A 45 20.17 38.52 -8.63
C VAL A 45 19.33 37.32 -9.09
N LYS A 46 19.69 36.68 -10.20
CA LYS A 46 19.03 35.45 -10.64
C LYS A 46 19.33 34.27 -9.71
N ALA A 47 20.58 34.11 -9.29
CA ALA A 47 20.98 33.07 -8.34
C ALA A 47 20.29 33.26 -6.98
N GLU A 48 20.22 34.50 -6.47
CA GLU A 48 19.54 34.83 -5.22
C GLU A 48 18.04 34.51 -5.28
N LYS A 49 17.38 34.85 -6.39
CA LYS A 49 15.97 34.47 -6.63
C LYS A 49 15.78 32.97 -6.62
N ASN A 50 16.64 32.22 -7.32
CA ASN A 50 16.59 30.77 -7.35
C ASN A 50 16.82 30.16 -5.96
N VAL A 51 17.76 30.68 -5.16
CA VAL A 51 17.99 30.21 -3.79
C VAL A 51 16.78 30.49 -2.90
N LYS A 52 16.15 31.67 -3.03
CA LYS A 52 14.92 32.01 -2.29
C LYS A 52 13.76 31.08 -2.66
N GLU A 53 13.56 30.84 -3.96
CA GLU A 53 12.53 29.90 -4.44
C GLU A 53 12.78 28.47 -3.96
N LEU A 54 14.03 28.01 -4.01
CA LEU A 54 14.41 26.70 -3.49
C LEU A 54 14.17 26.59 -1.98
N ASN A 55 14.54 27.62 -1.20
CA ASN A 55 14.29 27.62 0.24
C ASN A 55 12.79 27.52 0.56
N LEU A 56 11.94 28.28 -0.16
CA LEU A 56 10.48 28.18 -0.02
C LEU A 56 9.98 26.78 -0.37
N SER A 57 10.49 26.18 -1.45
CA SER A 57 10.12 24.81 -1.85
C SER A 57 10.52 23.76 -0.81
N VAL A 58 11.70 23.91 -0.20
CA VAL A 58 12.20 23.01 0.83
C VAL A 58 11.37 23.14 2.11
N ASP A 59 10.97 24.35 2.47
CA ASP A 59 10.14 24.58 3.66
C ASP A 59 8.72 24.02 3.49
N ILE A 60 8.13 24.15 2.30
CA ILE A 60 6.86 23.50 1.97
C ILE A 60 7.02 21.98 2.06
N MET A 61 8.06 21.43 1.42
CA MET A 61 8.35 20.00 1.44
C MET A 61 8.51 19.47 2.87
N LYS A 62 9.24 20.17 3.75
CA LYS A 62 9.40 19.78 5.16
C LYS A 62 8.07 19.74 5.91
N ARG A 63 7.19 20.71 5.67
CA ARG A 63 5.86 20.77 6.32
C ARG A 63 4.96 19.67 5.81
N GLU A 64 4.96 19.40 4.51
CA GLU A 64 4.19 18.32 3.90
C GLU A 64 4.69 16.95 4.33
N SER A 65 6.01 16.74 4.36
CA SER A 65 6.60 15.48 4.83
C SER A 65 6.26 15.22 6.29
N ALA A 66 6.32 16.23 7.16
CA ALA A 66 5.93 16.08 8.57
C ALA A 66 4.46 15.67 8.71
N LYS A 67 3.56 16.32 7.97
CA LYS A 67 2.12 15.98 7.96
C LYS A 67 1.86 14.56 7.44
N LEU A 68 2.56 14.15 6.38
CA LEU A 68 2.41 12.81 5.80
C LEU A 68 2.97 11.74 6.74
N LEU A 69 4.11 12.00 7.40
CA LEU A 69 4.69 11.09 8.37
C LEU A 69 3.76 10.91 9.58
N GLU A 70 3.21 11.99 10.12
CA GLU A 70 2.25 11.91 11.22
C GLU A 70 1.00 11.10 10.84
N ARG A 71 0.44 11.34 9.65
CA ARG A 71 -0.70 10.56 9.13
C ARG A 71 -0.35 9.07 8.96
N SER A 72 0.85 8.77 8.46
CA SER A 72 1.31 7.40 8.29
C SER A 72 1.50 6.68 9.62
N ALA A 73 2.05 7.36 10.64
CA ALA A 73 2.26 6.82 11.97
C ALA A 73 0.93 6.55 12.69
N LEU A 74 -0.05 7.45 12.53
CA LEU A 74 -1.41 7.23 13.03
C LEU A 74 -2.07 6.03 12.35
N ALA A 75 -2.01 5.94 11.02
CA ALA A 75 -2.54 4.81 10.27
C ALA A 75 -1.88 3.48 10.68
N GLU A 76 -0.56 3.46 10.90
CA GLU A 76 0.16 2.28 11.38
C GLU A 76 -0.31 1.85 12.78
N LYS A 77 -0.50 2.82 13.69
CA LYS A 77 -1.01 2.56 15.04
C LYS A 77 -2.41 1.96 15.00
N ASP A 78 -3.30 2.50 14.17
CA ASP A 78 -4.66 2.02 14.02
C ASP A 78 -4.70 0.63 13.35
N MET A 79 -3.86 0.39 12.36
CA MET A 79 -3.68 -0.95 11.77
C MET A 79 -3.21 -1.98 12.80
N LYS A 80 -2.20 -1.64 13.61
CA LYS A 80 -1.71 -2.51 14.69
C LYS A 80 -2.79 -2.78 15.74
N ARG A 81 -3.57 -1.77 16.11
CA ARG A 81 -4.70 -1.93 17.03
C ARG A 81 -5.76 -2.86 16.45
N GLY A 82 -6.24 -2.61 15.24
CA GLY A 82 -7.24 -3.44 14.57
C GLY A 82 -6.75 -4.89 14.37
N ARG A 83 -5.46 -5.06 14.07
CA ARG A 83 -4.83 -6.39 14.00
C ARG A 83 -4.88 -7.12 15.34
N ASN A 84 -4.57 -6.45 16.44
CA ASN A 84 -4.63 -7.06 17.78
C ASN A 84 -6.07 -7.41 18.19
N GLU A 85 -7.03 -6.53 17.91
CA GLU A 85 -8.45 -6.81 18.15
C GLU A 85 -8.92 -8.05 17.37
N LEU A 86 -8.49 -8.19 16.12
CA LEU A 86 -8.82 -9.35 15.28
C LEU A 86 -8.15 -10.64 15.79
N VAL A 87 -6.91 -10.57 16.29
CA VAL A 87 -6.24 -11.71 16.94
C VAL A 87 -6.98 -12.13 18.21
N ASN A 88 -7.37 -11.18 19.05
CA ASN A 88 -8.09 -11.46 20.30
C ASN A 88 -9.46 -12.09 20.01
N ALA A 89 -10.26 -11.50 19.12
CA ALA A 89 -11.54 -12.06 18.70
C ALA A 89 -11.37 -13.45 18.06
N GLY A 90 -10.33 -13.65 17.26
CA GLY A 90 -9.98 -14.96 16.71
C GLY A 90 -9.67 -15.99 17.79
N SER A 91 -8.96 -15.60 18.86
CA SER A 91 -8.67 -16.48 20.00
C SER A 91 -9.92 -16.86 20.80
N ASP A 92 -10.85 -15.92 20.97
CA ASP A 92 -12.13 -16.16 21.65
C ASP A 92 -13.02 -17.13 20.85
N ILE A 93 -13.12 -16.91 19.53
CA ILE A 93 -13.82 -17.82 18.62
C ILE A 93 -13.21 -19.22 18.69
N GLN A 94 -11.88 -19.30 18.73
CA GLN A 94 -11.19 -20.58 18.81
C GLN A 94 -11.45 -21.29 20.15
N ARG A 95 -11.46 -20.56 21.27
CA ARG A 95 -11.81 -21.11 22.58
C ARG A 95 -13.25 -21.66 22.57
N LEU A 96 -14.17 -20.91 21.97
CA LEU A 96 -15.56 -21.34 21.80
C LEU A 96 -15.66 -22.59 20.91
N ALA A 97 -14.93 -22.65 19.80
CA ALA A 97 -14.91 -23.83 18.93
C ALA A 97 -14.40 -25.07 19.68
N LYS A 98 -13.39 -24.93 20.55
CA LYS A 98 -12.90 -26.03 21.41
C LYS A 98 -13.95 -26.48 22.43
N SER A 99 -14.70 -25.56 23.04
CA SER A 99 -15.78 -25.96 23.95
C SER A 99 -16.92 -26.65 23.21
N VAL A 100 -17.29 -26.15 22.02
CA VAL A 100 -18.31 -26.78 21.16
C VAL A 100 -17.86 -28.20 20.76
N TYR A 101 -16.59 -28.39 20.40
CA TYR A 101 -16.04 -29.72 20.08
C TYR A 101 -16.14 -30.71 21.24
N LYS A 102 -15.92 -30.25 22.49
CA LYS A 102 -16.11 -31.09 23.69
C LYS A 102 -17.58 -31.45 23.92
N ILE A 103 -18.50 -30.52 23.65
CA ILE A 103 -19.94 -30.78 23.78
C ILE A 103 -20.40 -31.74 22.68
N GLU A 104 -19.88 -31.58 21.45
CA GLU A 104 -20.12 -32.51 20.34
C GLU A 104 -19.69 -33.92 20.71
N SER A 105 -18.47 -34.10 21.25
CA SER A 105 -17.98 -35.42 21.66
C SER A 105 -18.86 -36.05 22.76
N GLN A 106 -19.26 -35.26 23.77
CA GLN A 106 -20.16 -35.73 24.82
C GLN A 106 -21.55 -36.10 24.29
N ALA A 107 -22.07 -35.35 23.32
CA ALA A 107 -23.36 -35.65 22.69
C ALA A 107 -23.29 -36.94 21.86
N THR A 108 -22.18 -37.19 21.15
CA THR A 108 -21.95 -38.46 20.45
C THR A 108 -21.81 -39.63 21.40
N ASP A 109 -21.05 -39.47 22.50
CA ASP A 109 -20.90 -40.51 23.52
C ASP A 109 -22.27 -40.87 24.16
N LEU A 110 -23.10 -39.85 24.43
CA LEU A 110 -24.45 -40.04 24.93
C LEU A 110 -25.36 -40.73 23.90
N MET A 111 -25.28 -40.36 22.62
CA MET A 111 -26.01 -41.04 21.55
C MET A 111 -25.62 -42.50 21.41
N ASP A 112 -24.33 -42.81 21.52
CA ASP A 112 -23.82 -44.18 21.44
C ASP A 112 -24.20 -45.02 22.67
N GLY A 113 -24.21 -44.42 23.86
CA GLY A 113 -24.78 -45.05 25.06
C GLY A 113 -26.28 -45.33 24.91
N LEU A 114 -27.05 -44.34 24.43
CA LEU A 114 -28.48 -44.51 24.20
C LEU A 114 -28.78 -45.57 23.14
N ARG A 115 -27.91 -45.76 22.12
CA ARG A 115 -28.06 -46.79 21.08
C ARG A 115 -28.08 -48.22 21.63
N GLN A 116 -27.38 -48.48 22.73
CA GLN A 116 -27.28 -49.81 23.34
C GLN A 116 -28.54 -50.21 24.13
N ILE A 117 -29.37 -49.25 24.55
CA ILE A 117 -30.58 -49.52 25.35
C ILE A 117 -31.81 -49.60 24.43
N PRO A 118 -32.43 -50.78 24.25
CA PRO A 118 -33.72 -50.89 23.58
C PRO A 118 -34.85 -50.47 24.54
N GLY A 119 -35.40 -49.26 24.37
CA GLY A 119 -36.52 -48.77 25.19
C GLY A 119 -37.25 -47.58 24.54
N ARG A 120 -38.56 -47.45 24.80
CA ARG A 120 -39.39 -46.39 24.19
C ARG A 120 -39.01 -44.98 24.66
N GLU A 121 -38.58 -44.84 25.91
CA GLU A 121 -38.07 -43.58 26.47
C GLU A 121 -36.69 -43.23 25.94
N ALA A 122 -35.80 -44.23 25.79
CA ALA A 122 -34.49 -44.05 25.17
C ALA A 122 -34.61 -43.57 23.71
N LEU A 123 -35.62 -44.04 22.96
CA LEU A 123 -35.88 -43.56 21.59
C LEU A 123 -36.26 -42.08 21.54
N LYS A 124 -37.04 -41.57 22.51
CA LYS A 124 -37.38 -40.14 22.60
C LYS A 124 -36.13 -39.32 22.88
N LEU A 125 -35.32 -39.74 23.85
CA LEU A 125 -34.05 -39.08 24.18
C LEU A 125 -33.06 -39.09 23.00
N ARG A 126 -33.00 -40.17 22.21
CA ARG A 126 -32.18 -40.20 20.98
C ARG A 126 -32.62 -39.16 19.96
N ALA A 127 -33.92 -38.94 19.80
CA ALA A 127 -34.43 -37.92 18.89
C ALA A 127 -34.07 -36.51 19.40
N GLU A 128 -34.20 -36.26 20.70
CA GLU A 128 -33.82 -34.98 21.32
C GLU A 128 -32.31 -34.72 21.20
N VAL A 129 -31.46 -35.67 21.61
CA VAL A 129 -30.00 -35.53 21.50
C VAL A 129 -29.57 -35.43 20.03
N GLY A 130 -30.24 -36.13 19.12
CA GLY A 130 -30.01 -36.02 17.67
C GLY A 130 -30.27 -34.61 17.12
N THR A 131 -31.34 -33.94 17.54
CA THR A 131 -31.61 -32.55 17.13
C THR A 131 -30.59 -31.58 17.73
N MET A 132 -30.21 -31.77 19.00
CA MET A 132 -29.14 -30.99 19.64
C MET A 132 -27.79 -31.15 18.93
N ALA A 133 -27.41 -32.39 18.59
CA ALA A 133 -26.18 -32.69 17.86
C ALA A 133 -26.15 -32.02 16.48
N ALA A 134 -27.27 -32.02 15.75
CA ALA A 134 -27.38 -31.32 14.47
C ALA A 134 -27.18 -29.80 14.61
N LEU A 135 -27.74 -29.19 15.65
CA LEU A 135 -27.53 -27.76 15.95
C LEU A 135 -26.07 -27.46 16.30
N ILE A 136 -25.44 -28.29 17.13
CA ILE A 136 -24.02 -28.17 17.49
C ILE A 136 -23.13 -28.26 16.24
N GLN A 137 -23.41 -29.22 15.36
CA GLN A 137 -22.68 -29.40 14.10
C GLN A 137 -22.81 -28.18 13.19
N GLN A 138 -24.01 -27.60 13.11
CA GLN A 138 -24.24 -26.37 12.36
C GLN A 138 -23.44 -25.20 12.95
N GLN A 139 -23.45 -25.02 14.27
CA GLN A 139 -22.67 -23.99 14.95
C GLN A 139 -21.17 -24.16 14.73
N ARG A 140 -20.66 -25.39 14.82
CA ARG A 140 -19.26 -25.71 14.54
C ARG A 140 -18.86 -25.30 13.13
N SER A 141 -19.62 -25.72 12.12
CA SER A 141 -19.32 -25.36 10.73
C SER A 141 -19.35 -23.84 10.50
N ALA A 142 -20.19 -23.11 11.23
CA ALA A 142 -20.23 -21.65 11.19
C ALA A 142 -18.98 -21.02 11.83
N LEU A 143 -18.54 -21.52 12.98
CA LEU A 143 -17.30 -21.08 13.64
C LEU A 143 -16.07 -21.37 12.78
N ASP A 144 -15.98 -22.56 12.19
CA ASP A 144 -14.87 -22.94 11.31
C ASP A 144 -14.79 -22.03 10.07
N LYS A 145 -15.93 -21.67 9.47
CA LYS A 145 -15.99 -20.69 8.37
C LYS A 145 -15.50 -19.30 8.80
N LYS A 146 -15.82 -18.86 10.03
CA LYS A 146 -15.35 -17.56 10.55
C LYS A 146 -13.84 -17.59 10.81
N ILE A 147 -13.35 -18.70 11.33
CA ILE A 147 -11.94 -18.95 11.57
C ILE A 147 -11.13 -18.89 10.26
N LEU A 148 -11.63 -19.53 9.20
CA LEU A 148 -11.02 -19.48 7.87
C LEU A 148 -10.95 -18.05 7.31
N LYS A 149 -12.03 -17.28 7.43
CA LYS A 149 -12.06 -15.87 7.01
C LYS A 149 -11.03 -15.02 7.73
N ILE A 150 -10.80 -15.25 9.03
CA ILE A 150 -9.76 -14.55 9.80
C ILE A 150 -8.36 -14.93 9.30
N SER A 151 -8.15 -16.20 8.96
CA SER A 151 -6.88 -16.68 8.40
C SER A 151 -6.59 -16.12 7.01
N GLU A 152 -7.60 -15.92 6.16
CA GLU A 152 -7.47 -15.31 4.84
C GLU A 152 -6.99 -13.85 4.91
N LEU A 153 -7.31 -13.14 5.99
CA LEU A 153 -6.79 -11.79 6.29
C LEU A 153 -5.32 -11.79 6.77
N GLY A 154 -4.63 -12.93 6.64
CA GLY A 154 -3.24 -13.12 7.02
C GLY A 154 -3.02 -13.11 8.54
N VAL A 155 -4.07 -13.22 9.35
CA VAL A 155 -3.98 -13.31 10.82
C VAL A 155 -3.78 -14.77 11.22
N SER A 156 -2.56 -15.11 11.65
CA SER A 156 -2.26 -16.44 12.17
C SER A 156 -2.90 -16.61 13.55
N VAL A 157 -4.07 -17.25 13.61
CA VAL A 157 -4.59 -17.79 14.87
C VAL A 157 -3.79 -19.07 15.16
N TRP A 158 -3.07 -19.10 16.28
CA TRP A 158 -1.92 -19.97 16.60
C TRP A 158 -2.14 -21.49 16.51
N THR A 159 -3.33 -21.99 16.15
CA THR A 159 -3.61 -23.43 16.08
C THR A 159 -4.00 -23.93 14.69
N ILE A 160 -4.49 -23.08 13.77
CA ILE A 160 -4.88 -23.53 12.42
C ILE A 160 -3.65 -23.79 11.55
N CYS A 161 -2.61 -22.96 11.73
CA CYS A 161 -1.36 -23.09 10.97
C CYS A 161 -0.65 -24.43 11.27
N LYS A 162 -0.85 -25.00 12.48
CA LYS A 162 -0.26 -26.29 12.85
C LYS A 162 -0.97 -27.47 12.19
N VAL A 163 -2.31 -27.42 12.07
CA VAL A 163 -3.09 -28.55 11.54
C VAL A 163 -2.90 -28.67 10.02
N ARG A 164 -2.83 -27.57 9.26
CA ARG A 164 -2.62 -27.63 7.80
C ARG A 164 -1.17 -27.92 7.38
N SER A 165 -0.18 -27.63 8.24
CA SER A 165 1.22 -28.04 8.03
C SER A 165 1.47 -29.54 8.20
N LEU A 166 0.48 -30.30 8.72
CA LEU A 166 0.56 -31.75 8.91
C LEU A 166 -0.25 -32.52 7.87
N THR A 167 -0.86 -31.84 6.90
CA THR A 167 -1.68 -32.45 5.84
C THR A 167 -1.16 -32.13 4.42
N ILE A 168 0.09 -31.67 4.30
CA ILE A 168 0.83 -31.55 3.04
C ILE A 168 2.13 -32.34 3.18
#